data_AF-A0A2K0A7C3-F1
#
_entry.id   AF-A0A2K0A7C3-F1
#
_cell.length_a   1.000
_cell.length_b   1.000
_cell.length_c   1.000
_cell.angle_alpha   90.00
_cell.angle_beta   90.00
_cell.angle_gamma   90.00
#
_symmetry.space_group_name_H-M   'P 1'
#
loop_
_entity.id
_entity.type
_entity.pdbx_description
1 polymer ?
#
loop_
_entity_poly.entity_id
_entity_poly.type
_entity_poly.pdbx_seq_one_letter_code
_entity_poly.pdbx_strand_id
1 'polypeptide(L)'
;MNLFYNKEGVGDVAFLQIEPTDGPFEFKKQGDIVEISKEGTIVGFNIFEFSRYNKISGNGHIKLTSELVDALQKAINKSGLDYQLNADLSPKFVVGYVETKEKHPDADKLSVLKVNVGNEHLQIVCGAPNVEAGQKVVVAKVGAVMPSGMVIKDAELRGVASSGMICSMKELNLPNAPQEKGIMVLSNDYEIGQAFFD
;
A
#
# COMPACT_ATOMS: atom_id res chain seq x y z
N MET A 1 -6.32 -2.17 -2.92
CA MET A 1 -6.17 -3.54 -3.46
C MET A 1 -4.71 -3.80 -3.78
N ASN A 2 -4.24 -5.03 -3.55
CA ASN A 2 -2.89 -5.48 -3.82
C ASN A 2 -2.95 -6.73 -4.69
N LEU A 3 -2.11 -6.80 -5.72
CA LEU A 3 -1.97 -7.98 -6.57
C LEU A 3 -0.62 -8.64 -6.30
N PHE A 4 -0.63 -9.93 -6.05
CA PHE A 4 0.58 -10.74 -5.94
C PHE A 4 0.58 -11.84 -6.99
N TYR A 5 1.74 -12.07 -7.58
CA TYR A 5 1.95 -13.14 -8.56
C TYR A 5 3.38 -13.67 -8.44
N ASN A 6 3.53 -14.99 -8.45
CA ASN A 6 4.83 -15.64 -8.51
C ASN A 6 4.70 -17.02 -9.18
N LYS A 7 4.93 -17.05 -10.49
CA LYS A 7 4.77 -18.28 -11.30
C LYS A 7 5.72 -19.40 -10.87
N GLU A 8 6.94 -19.07 -10.48
CA GLU A 8 7.96 -20.06 -10.10
C GLU A 8 7.73 -20.60 -8.69
N GLY A 9 7.28 -19.75 -7.76
CA GLY A 9 7.11 -20.12 -6.36
C GLY A 9 5.76 -20.79 -6.03
N VAL A 10 4.66 -20.28 -6.58
CA VAL A 10 3.29 -20.73 -6.22
C VAL A 10 2.46 -21.14 -7.45
N GLY A 11 3.04 -21.08 -8.64
CA GLY A 11 2.36 -21.40 -9.90
C GLY A 11 1.64 -20.21 -10.52
N ASP A 12 0.92 -20.47 -11.61
CA ASP A 12 0.18 -19.45 -12.35
C ASP A 12 -1.11 -19.04 -11.62
N VAL A 13 -0.95 -18.33 -10.51
CA VAL A 13 -2.04 -17.88 -9.64
C VAL A 13 -1.86 -16.40 -9.31
N ALA A 14 -2.86 -15.60 -9.64
CA ALA A 14 -2.97 -14.21 -9.22
C ALA A 14 -3.72 -14.14 -7.88
N PHE A 15 -3.04 -13.66 -6.85
CA PHE A 15 -3.61 -13.42 -5.52
C PHE A 15 -4.01 -11.96 -5.45
N LEU A 16 -5.31 -11.69 -5.54
CA LEU A 16 -5.87 -10.36 -5.43
C LEU A 16 -6.42 -10.15 -4.02
N GLN A 17 -5.82 -9.24 -3.30
CA GLN A 17 -6.31 -8.79 -2.00
C GLN A 17 -7.02 -7.45 -2.18
N ILE A 18 -8.33 -7.39 -1.92
CA ILE A 18 -9.09 -6.14 -2.05
C ILE A 18 -8.77 -5.23 -0.87
N GLU A 19 -8.92 -5.78 0.34
CA GLU A 19 -8.62 -5.12 1.60
C GLU A 19 -7.62 -5.94 2.42
N PRO A 20 -6.65 -5.28 3.08
CA PRO A 20 -5.66 -5.97 3.87
C PRO A 20 -6.27 -6.37 5.22
N THR A 21 -6.89 -7.54 5.24
CA THR A 21 -7.62 -8.09 6.38
C THR A 21 -6.89 -9.32 6.93
N ASP A 22 -7.05 -9.58 8.23
CA ASP A 22 -6.53 -10.77 8.91
C ASP A 22 -7.68 -11.70 9.31
N GLY A 23 -7.42 -13.01 9.28
CA GLY A 23 -8.44 -14.07 9.36
C GLY A 23 -9.07 -14.27 10.75
N PRO A 24 -10.00 -15.24 10.88
CA PRO A 24 -10.28 -16.35 9.95
C PRO A 24 -10.99 -15.93 8.65
N PHE A 25 -10.80 -16.71 7.58
CA PHE A 25 -11.41 -16.50 6.26
C PHE A 25 -12.26 -17.69 5.83
N GLU A 26 -13.23 -17.40 4.97
CA GLU A 26 -14.04 -18.37 4.25
C GLU A 26 -13.58 -18.42 2.78
N PHE A 27 -13.60 -19.61 2.19
CA PHE A 27 -13.12 -19.82 0.82
C PHE A 27 -14.20 -20.52 0.00
N LYS A 28 -14.50 -19.98 -1.18
CA LYS A 28 -15.47 -20.56 -2.11
C LYS A 28 -14.87 -20.69 -3.50
N LYS A 29 -14.65 -21.94 -3.95
CA LYS A 29 -14.13 -22.22 -5.29
C LYS A 29 -15.25 -22.22 -6.33
N GLN A 30 -15.05 -21.46 -7.41
CA GLN A 30 -15.96 -21.35 -8.56
C GLN A 30 -15.11 -21.33 -9.84
N GLY A 31 -15.05 -22.47 -10.54
CA GLY A 31 -14.18 -22.66 -11.70
C GLY A 31 -12.71 -22.45 -11.36
N ASP A 32 -12.07 -21.53 -12.09
CA ASP A 32 -10.66 -21.16 -11.96
C ASP A 32 -10.43 -20.08 -10.88
N ILE A 33 -11.42 -19.78 -10.03
CA ILE A 33 -11.32 -18.75 -8.99
C ILE A 33 -11.68 -19.32 -7.63
N VAL A 34 -10.95 -18.91 -6.61
CA VAL A 34 -11.35 -19.03 -5.20
C VAL A 34 -11.66 -17.64 -4.68
N GLU A 35 -12.93 -17.40 -4.36
CA GLU A 35 -13.38 -16.23 -3.61
C GLU A 35 -12.96 -16.38 -2.15
N ILE A 36 -12.45 -15.30 -1.57
CA ILE A 36 -12.04 -15.22 -0.17
C ILE A 36 -12.93 -14.17 0.50
N SER A 37 -13.67 -14.60 1.52
CA SER A 37 -14.57 -13.74 2.28
C SER A 37 -14.26 -13.75 3.78
N LYS A 38 -14.66 -12.69 4.46
CA LYS A 38 -14.69 -12.59 5.92
C LYS A 38 -16.02 -11.99 6.33
N GLU A 39 -16.76 -12.68 7.19
CA GLU A 39 -18.04 -12.20 7.73
C GLU A 39 -19.01 -11.75 6.61
N GLY A 40 -19.07 -12.52 5.53
CA GLY A 40 -19.92 -12.23 4.36
C GLY A 40 -19.41 -11.13 3.42
N THR A 41 -18.27 -10.50 3.72
CA THR A 41 -17.64 -9.49 2.85
C THR A 41 -16.50 -10.13 2.06
N ILE A 42 -16.47 -9.92 0.74
CA ILE A 42 -15.38 -10.39 -0.12
C ILE A 42 -14.13 -9.54 0.14
N VAL A 43 -13.04 -10.19 0.53
CA VAL A 43 -11.75 -9.55 0.86
C VAL A 43 -10.66 -9.89 -0.15
N GLY A 44 -10.87 -10.88 -1.02
CA GLY A 44 -9.91 -11.21 -2.08
C GLY A 44 -10.34 -12.36 -2.99
N PHE A 45 -9.46 -12.65 -3.95
CA PHE A 45 -9.61 -13.73 -4.90
C PHE A 45 -8.26 -14.40 -5.18
N ASN A 46 -8.25 -15.72 -5.32
CA ASN A 46 -7.16 -16.44 -5.97
C ASN A 46 -7.62 -16.88 -7.36
N ILE A 47 -6.98 -16.37 -8.40
CA ILE A 47 -7.34 -16.63 -9.79
C ILE A 47 -6.27 -17.52 -10.41
N PHE A 48 -6.65 -18.77 -10.68
CA PHE A 48 -5.78 -19.78 -11.27
C PHE A 48 -5.70 -19.61 -12.80
N GLU A 49 -4.58 -20.05 -13.38
CA GLU A 49 -4.27 -19.92 -14.79
C GLU A 49 -4.38 -18.47 -15.30
N PHE A 50 -4.00 -17.49 -14.48
CA PHE A 50 -4.19 -16.08 -14.78
C PHE A 50 -3.46 -15.64 -16.06
N SER A 51 -2.40 -16.35 -16.47
CA SER A 51 -1.72 -16.12 -17.73
C SER A 51 -2.61 -16.25 -18.98
N ARG A 52 -3.79 -16.88 -18.87
CA ARG A 52 -4.82 -16.92 -19.93
C ARG A 52 -5.53 -15.58 -20.14
N TYR A 53 -5.54 -14.71 -19.13
CA TYR A 53 -6.22 -13.41 -19.17
C TYR A 53 -5.23 -12.26 -19.42
N ASN A 54 -3.99 -12.36 -18.93
CA ASN A 54 -2.94 -11.36 -19.16
C ASN A 54 -1.55 -11.99 -19.06
N LYS A 55 -0.59 -11.52 -19.88
CA LYS A 55 0.82 -11.88 -19.73
C LYS A 55 1.43 -11.12 -18.55
N ILE A 56 1.34 -11.72 -17.36
CA ILE A 56 1.96 -11.22 -16.14
C ILE A 56 3.25 -11.99 -15.84
N SER A 57 4.23 -11.29 -15.27
CA SER A 57 5.43 -11.88 -14.70
C SER A 57 5.84 -11.08 -13.48
N GLY A 58 6.39 -11.76 -12.48
CA GLY A 58 6.93 -11.12 -11.30
C GLY A 58 7.11 -12.13 -10.18
N ASN A 59 7.73 -11.67 -9.10
CA ASN A 59 8.02 -12.47 -7.91
C ASN A 59 7.56 -11.70 -6.67
N GLY A 60 6.26 -11.77 -6.39
CA GLY A 60 5.65 -11.09 -5.25
C GLY A 60 4.65 -10.01 -5.67
N HIS A 61 4.74 -8.83 -5.07
CA HIS A 61 3.82 -7.74 -5.33
C HIS A 61 3.95 -7.21 -6.77
N ILE A 62 2.82 -7.09 -7.46
CA ILE A 62 2.72 -6.58 -8.82
C ILE A 62 1.96 -5.26 -8.78
N LYS A 63 2.56 -4.23 -9.37
CA LYS A 63 1.89 -2.93 -9.54
C LYS A 63 0.65 -3.11 -10.41
N LEU A 64 -0.51 -2.73 -9.89
CA LEU A 64 -1.75 -2.74 -10.65
C LEU A 64 -1.70 -1.69 -11.77
N THR A 65 -2.12 -2.10 -12.95
CA THR A 65 -2.37 -1.24 -14.12
C THR A 65 -3.82 -1.39 -14.53
N SER A 66 -4.35 -0.45 -15.30
CA SER A 66 -5.70 -0.55 -15.87
C SER A 66 -5.90 -1.87 -16.63
N GLU A 67 -4.91 -2.27 -17.43
CA GLU A 67 -4.92 -3.53 -18.19
C GLU A 67 -5.01 -4.77 -17.29
N LEU A 68 -4.33 -4.77 -16.14
CA LEU A 68 -4.39 -5.85 -15.17
C LEU A 68 -5.74 -5.88 -14.45
N VAL A 69 -6.27 -4.72 -14.07
CA VAL A 69 -7.61 -4.62 -13.46
C VAL A 69 -8.67 -5.17 -14.41
N ASP A 70 -8.62 -4.81 -15.69
CA ASP A 70 -9.53 -5.33 -16.70
C ASP A 70 -9.42 -6.85 -16.87
N ALA A 71 -8.20 -7.39 -16.82
CA ALA A 71 -7.97 -8.83 -16.90
C ALA A 71 -8.51 -9.58 -15.66
N LEU A 72 -8.31 -9.03 -14.46
CA LEU A 72 -8.86 -9.56 -13.21
C LEU A 72 -10.40 -9.53 -13.26
N GLN A 73 -10.99 -8.43 -13.71
CA GLN A 73 -12.45 -8.30 -13.84
C GLN A 73 -13.01 -9.33 -14.85
N LYS A 74 -12.34 -9.53 -15.99
CA LYS A 74 -12.72 -10.55 -16.98
C LYS A 74 -12.68 -11.96 -16.39
N ALA A 75 -11.70 -12.27 -15.56
CA ALA A 75 -11.63 -13.56 -14.87
C ALA A 75 -12.82 -13.73 -13.91
N ILE A 76 -13.08 -12.74 -13.05
CA ILE A 76 -14.20 -12.75 -12.08
C ILE A 76 -15.55 -12.91 -12.80
N ASN A 77 -15.80 -12.13 -13.86
CA ASN A 77 -17.06 -12.24 -14.60
C ASN A 77 -17.25 -13.63 -15.23
N LYS A 78 -16.16 -14.25 -15.70
CA LYS A 78 -16.21 -15.58 -16.33
C LYS A 78 -16.49 -16.71 -15.33
N SER A 79 -16.19 -16.54 -14.04
CA SER A 79 -16.58 -17.52 -13.01
C SER A 79 -18.07 -17.44 -12.64
N GLY A 80 -18.80 -16.43 -13.15
CA GLY A 80 -20.20 -16.18 -12.84
C GLY A 80 -20.43 -15.38 -11.56
N LEU A 81 -19.36 -14.80 -10.99
CA LEU A 81 -19.42 -13.93 -9.83
C LEU A 81 -19.87 -12.52 -10.23
N ASP A 82 -20.91 -12.01 -9.56
CA ASP A 82 -21.35 -10.62 -9.68
C ASP A 82 -20.58 -9.75 -8.68
N TYR A 83 -19.32 -9.46 -9.00
CA TYR A 83 -18.46 -8.60 -8.19
C TYR A 83 -17.68 -7.63 -9.09
N GLN A 84 -17.83 -6.34 -8.83
CA GLN A 84 -17.13 -5.29 -9.55
C GLN A 84 -15.91 -4.81 -8.76
N LEU A 85 -14.72 -4.95 -9.35
CA LEU A 85 -13.48 -4.42 -8.78
C LEU A 85 -13.51 -2.89 -8.77
N ASN A 86 -13.19 -2.32 -7.61
CA ASN A 86 -12.90 -0.90 -7.46
C ASN A 86 -11.39 -0.71 -7.24
N ALA A 87 -10.66 -0.47 -8.32
CA ALA A 87 -9.21 -0.33 -8.29
C ALA A 87 -8.80 1.13 -8.20
N ASP A 88 -8.25 1.50 -7.05
CA ASP A 88 -7.55 2.77 -6.92
C ASP A 88 -6.11 2.63 -7.41
N LEU A 89 -5.86 3.16 -8.61
CA LEU A 89 -4.56 3.20 -9.27
C LEU A 89 -3.73 4.44 -8.89
N SER A 90 -4.21 5.25 -7.94
CA SER A 90 -3.46 6.42 -7.48
C SER A 90 -2.11 6.02 -6.87
N PRO A 91 -1.07 6.85 -7.04
CA PRO A 91 0.24 6.59 -6.46
C PRO A 91 0.12 6.50 -4.93
N LYS A 92 0.65 5.41 -4.37
CA LYS A 92 0.62 5.16 -2.92
C LYS A 92 1.84 5.72 -2.19
N PHE A 93 2.92 5.97 -2.91
CA PHE A 93 4.09 6.69 -2.41
C PHE A 93 4.12 8.06 -3.06
N VAL A 94 3.93 9.09 -2.25
CA VAL A 94 3.85 10.47 -2.71
C VAL A 94 4.77 11.37 -1.92
N VAL A 95 5.10 12.52 -2.48
CA VAL A 95 5.80 13.57 -1.75
C VAL A 95 4.82 14.29 -0.83
N GLY A 96 5.10 14.30 0.46
CA GLY A 96 4.35 15.06 1.47
C GLY A 96 5.16 16.24 2.01
N TYR A 97 4.47 17.25 2.52
CA TYR A 97 5.04 18.39 3.22
C TYR A 97 4.57 18.41 4.67
N VAL A 98 5.51 18.40 5.62
CA VAL A 98 5.21 18.43 7.06
C VAL A 98 4.81 19.86 7.45
N GLU A 99 3.52 20.10 7.63
CA GLU A 99 2.99 21.43 7.99
C GLU A 99 3.24 21.74 9.47
N THR A 100 2.93 20.78 10.33
CA THR A 100 3.08 20.93 11.78
C THR A 100 3.72 19.68 12.37
N LYS A 101 4.46 19.90 13.45
CA LYS A 101 5.04 18.86 14.31
C LYS A 101 4.69 19.19 15.75
N GLU A 102 3.89 18.32 16.36
CA GLU A 102 3.49 18.43 17.76
C GLU A 102 4.00 17.22 18.54
N LYS A 103 4.31 17.42 19.83
CA LYS A 103 4.72 16.31 20.68
C LYS A 103 3.52 15.40 20.92
N HIS A 104 3.71 14.08 20.83
CA HIS A 104 2.64 13.14 21.15
C HIS A 104 2.25 13.24 22.64
N PRO A 105 0.95 13.29 22.98
CA PRO A 105 0.48 13.50 24.35
C PRO A 105 0.99 12.41 25.31
N ASP A 106 0.96 11.15 24.86
CA ASP A 106 1.31 9.98 25.67
C ASP A 106 2.64 9.29 25.28
N ALA A 107 3.54 9.97 24.55
CA ALA A 107 4.82 9.39 24.14
C ALA A 107 5.94 10.42 23.92
N ASP A 108 7.03 10.31 24.68
CA ASP A 108 8.14 11.27 24.60
C ASP A 108 8.95 11.21 23.30
N LYS A 109 8.95 10.05 22.63
CA LYS A 109 9.74 9.80 21.42
C LYS A 109 8.92 9.89 20.12
N LEU A 110 7.63 10.20 20.22
CA LEU A 110 6.74 10.30 19.06
C LEU A 110 6.30 11.74 18.86
N SER A 111 6.11 12.10 17.60
CA SER A 111 5.53 13.36 17.18
C SER A 111 4.27 13.09 16.37
N VAL A 112 3.25 13.92 16.55
CA VAL A 112 2.05 13.96 15.73
C VAL A 112 2.29 14.99 14.65
N LEU A 113 2.26 14.54 13.40
CA LEU A 113 2.54 15.38 12.24
C LEU A 113 1.27 15.59 11.45
N LYS A 114 1.04 16.82 11.01
CA LYS A 114 0.10 17.12 9.95
C LYS A 114 0.86 17.25 8.64
N VAL A 115 0.57 16.39 7.68
CA VAL A 115 1.33 16.29 6.42
C VAL A 115 0.39 16.55 5.25
N ASN A 116 0.70 17.56 4.45
CA ASN A 116 0.01 17.85 3.20
C ASN A 116 0.57 16.95 2.10
N VAL A 117 -0.30 16.15 1.45
CA VAL A 117 0.07 15.26 0.33
C VAL A 117 -0.57 15.69 -0.99
N GLY A 118 -0.86 16.99 -1.12
CA GLY A 118 -1.38 17.63 -2.33
C GLY A 118 -2.88 17.83 -2.25
N ASN A 119 -3.64 16.74 -2.37
CA ASN A 119 -5.11 16.78 -2.40
C ASN A 119 -5.77 16.61 -1.01
N GLU A 120 -5.02 16.19 0.00
CA GLU A 120 -5.51 15.96 1.36
C GLU A 120 -4.41 16.21 2.40
N HIS A 121 -4.82 16.30 3.66
CA HIS A 121 -3.91 16.41 4.81
C HIS A 121 -4.06 15.15 5.66
N LEU A 122 -2.93 14.50 5.94
CA LEU A 122 -2.86 13.28 6.73
C LEU A 122 -2.30 13.58 8.11
N GLN A 123 -2.88 12.97 9.14
CA GLN A 123 -2.26 12.89 10.45
C GLN A 123 -1.39 11.65 10.51
N ILE A 124 -0.09 11.81 10.77
CA ILE A 124 0.86 10.70 10.82
C ILE A 124 1.67 10.80 12.11
N VAL A 125 1.72 9.72 12.87
CA VAL A 125 2.57 9.64 14.06
C VAL A 125 3.95 9.14 13.63
N CYS A 126 4.99 9.93 13.89
CA CYS A 126 6.36 9.62 13.50
C CYS A 126 7.31 9.68 14.70
N GLY A 127 8.21 8.70 14.79
CA GLY A 127 9.27 8.65 15.81
C GLY A 127 10.67 8.97 15.29
N ALA A 128 10.80 9.43 14.03
CA ALA A 128 12.10 9.72 13.45
C ALA A 128 12.71 10.98 14.08
N PRO A 129 13.96 10.94 14.56
CA PRO A 129 14.55 12.07 15.28
C PRO A 129 14.81 13.28 14.39
N ASN A 130 14.91 13.08 13.08
CA ASN A 130 15.24 14.12 12.09
C ASN A 130 14.01 14.75 11.40
N VAL A 131 12.78 14.35 11.77
CA VAL A 131 11.56 14.92 11.19
C VAL A 131 11.27 16.29 11.79
N GLU A 132 11.05 17.29 10.96
CA GLU A 132 10.72 18.66 11.37
C GLU A 132 9.64 19.26 10.48
N ALA A 133 8.89 20.23 11.02
CA ALA A 133 7.98 21.03 10.22
C ALA A 133 8.75 21.83 9.15
N GLY A 134 8.14 21.99 7.97
CA GLY A 134 8.77 22.64 6.82
C GLY A 134 9.53 21.69 5.88
N GLN A 135 9.61 20.39 6.21
CA GLN A 135 10.32 19.42 5.37
C GLN A 135 9.40 18.79 4.32
N LYS A 136 9.95 18.55 3.12
CA LYS A 136 9.36 17.63 2.14
C LYS A 136 9.89 16.22 2.39
N VAL A 137 9.01 15.24 2.40
CA VAL A 137 9.31 13.85 2.77
C VAL A 137 8.56 12.87 1.87
N VAL A 138 8.99 11.61 1.83
CA VAL A 138 8.21 10.56 1.17
C VAL A 138 7.17 10.00 2.14
N VAL A 139 5.92 9.97 1.70
CA VAL A 139 4.78 9.43 2.46
C VAL A 139 4.25 8.19 1.77
N ALA A 140 4.22 7.08 2.50
CA ALA A 140 3.44 5.91 2.15
C ALA A 140 2.00 6.07 2.68
N LYS A 141 1.04 6.22 1.76
CA LYS A 141 -0.39 6.33 2.08
C LYS A 141 -0.95 5.00 2.54
N VAL A 142 -2.13 5.02 3.15
CA VAL A 142 -2.90 3.80 3.44
C VAL A 142 -3.10 2.98 2.16
N GLY A 143 -2.86 1.68 2.27
CA GLY A 143 -2.84 0.73 1.15
C GLY A 143 -1.49 0.63 0.42
N ALA A 144 -0.48 1.45 0.76
CA ALA A 144 0.86 1.28 0.22
C ALA A 144 1.46 -0.06 0.67
N VAL A 145 2.12 -0.76 -0.25
CA VAL A 145 2.88 -1.99 0.05
C VAL A 145 4.36 -1.62 0.12
N MET A 146 4.95 -1.74 1.30
CA MET A 146 6.37 -1.50 1.52
C MET A 146 7.19 -2.62 0.86
N PRO A 147 8.43 -2.34 0.41
CA PRO A 147 9.36 -3.36 -0.09
C PRO A 147 9.60 -4.54 0.86
N SER A 148 9.40 -4.36 2.17
CA SER A 148 9.46 -5.42 3.18
C SER A 148 8.26 -6.39 3.14
N GLY A 149 7.21 -6.08 2.34
CA GLY A 149 5.94 -6.79 2.30
C GLY A 149 4.88 -6.25 3.27
N MET A 150 5.23 -5.28 4.12
CA MET A 150 4.28 -4.64 5.04
C MET A 150 3.28 -3.77 4.28
N VAL A 151 1.98 -3.95 4.53
CA VAL A 151 0.93 -3.08 3.99
C VAL A 151 0.60 -1.99 5.01
N ILE A 152 0.62 -0.72 4.57
CA ILE A 152 0.23 0.42 5.41
C ILE A 152 -1.28 0.40 5.60
N LYS A 153 -1.72 0.33 6.85
CA LYS A 153 -3.14 0.42 7.26
C LYS A 153 -3.31 1.67 8.12
N ASP A 154 -4.56 2.13 8.28
CA ASP A 154 -4.86 3.06 9.36
C ASP A 154 -4.51 2.41 10.70
N ALA A 155 -3.77 3.15 11.52
CA ALA A 155 -3.32 2.69 12.82
C ALA A 155 -3.65 3.73 13.88
N GLU A 156 -3.77 3.28 15.12
CA GLU A 156 -3.85 4.17 16.27
C GLU A 156 -2.67 3.87 17.18
N LEU A 157 -1.81 4.87 17.38
CA LEU A 157 -0.67 4.76 18.27
C LEU A 157 -1.03 5.50 19.55
N ARG A 158 -1.25 4.76 20.64
CA ARG A 158 -1.52 5.31 21.98
C ARG A 158 -2.63 6.37 21.98
N GLY A 159 -3.78 6.09 21.37
CA GLY A 159 -4.91 7.03 21.35
C GLY A 159 -4.89 8.03 20.19
N VAL A 160 -3.81 8.11 19.40
CA VAL A 160 -3.69 9.05 18.30
C VAL A 160 -3.70 8.32 16.95
N ALA A 161 -4.64 8.70 16.09
CA ALA A 161 -4.75 8.15 14.75
C ALA A 161 -3.52 8.48 13.88
N SER A 162 -3.11 7.55 13.04
CA SER A 162 -2.01 7.66 12.09
C SER A 162 -2.42 7.02 10.77
N SER A 163 -2.67 7.87 9.78
CA SER A 163 -3.13 7.50 8.43
C SER A 163 -1.99 7.60 7.43
N GLY A 164 -1.03 6.69 7.54
CA GLY A 164 0.16 6.64 6.68
C GLY A 164 1.46 6.49 7.45
N MET A 165 2.56 6.51 6.71
CA MET A 165 3.92 6.38 7.24
C MET A 165 4.88 7.31 6.48
N ILE A 166 5.75 8.02 7.20
CA ILE A 166 6.87 8.74 6.58
C ILE A 166 8.02 7.76 6.37
N CYS A 167 8.53 7.68 5.16
CA CYS A 167 9.49 6.65 4.77
C CYS A 167 10.94 7.12 4.91
N SER A 168 11.79 6.18 5.31
CA SER A 168 13.25 6.25 5.22
C SER A 168 13.76 5.60 3.93
N MET A 169 14.99 5.94 3.54
CA MET A 169 15.64 5.28 2.39
C MET A 169 15.77 3.76 2.56
N LYS A 170 15.96 3.28 3.79
CA LYS A 170 16.05 1.83 4.09
C LYS A 170 14.72 1.13 3.87
N GLU A 171 13.63 1.74 4.33
CA GLU A 171 12.29 1.17 4.15
C GLU A 171 11.88 1.13 2.68
N LEU A 172 12.32 2.11 1.89
CA LEU A 172 12.13 2.15 0.44
C LEU A 172 13.09 1.25 -0.34
N ASN A 173 13.99 0.53 0.34
CA ASN A 173 15.02 -0.33 -0.26
C ASN A 173 15.87 0.38 -1.32
N LEU A 174 16.17 1.66 -1.09
CA LEU A 174 16.97 2.47 -2.01
C LEU A 174 18.47 2.13 -1.87
N PRO A 175 19.22 2.09 -2.99
CA PRO A 175 20.66 1.89 -2.95
C PRO A 175 21.35 3.02 -2.18
N ASN A 176 22.46 2.71 -1.49
CA ASN A 176 23.23 3.64 -0.66
C ASN A 176 22.47 4.27 0.52
N ALA A 177 21.46 3.57 1.06
CA ALA A 177 20.75 4.05 2.25
C ALA A 177 21.73 4.32 3.42
N PRO A 178 21.69 5.52 4.03
CA PRO A 178 22.58 5.88 5.13
C PRO A 178 22.48 4.89 6.28
N GLN A 179 23.57 4.65 7.01
CA GLN A 179 23.50 3.82 8.21
C GLN A 179 22.65 4.45 9.32
N GLU A 180 22.58 5.78 9.37
CA GLU A 180 21.79 6.51 10.35
C GLU A 180 20.29 6.22 10.23
N LYS A 181 19.62 6.22 11.38
CA LYS A 181 18.18 6.02 11.47
C LYS A 181 17.48 7.36 11.30
N GLY A 182 16.68 7.50 10.25
CA GLY A 182 15.92 8.72 10.00
C GLY A 182 15.09 8.63 8.73
N ILE A 183 14.12 9.53 8.61
CA ILE A 183 13.29 9.65 7.41
C ILE A 183 14.07 10.31 6.27
N MET A 184 13.62 10.09 5.04
CA MET A 184 14.19 10.73 3.87
C MET A 184 13.62 12.15 3.71
N VAL A 185 14.46 13.15 3.95
CA VAL A 185 14.14 14.56 3.64
C VAL A 185 14.50 14.83 2.18
N LEU A 186 13.54 15.35 1.43
CA LEU A 186 13.66 15.64 0.00
C LEU A 186 14.09 17.09 -0.24
N SER A 187 14.68 17.36 -1.41
CA SER A 187 14.97 18.72 -1.84
C SER A 187 13.67 19.48 -2.15
N ASN A 188 13.75 20.80 -2.20
CA ASN A 188 12.61 21.65 -2.53
C ASN A 188 12.13 21.51 -3.97
N ASP A 189 12.90 20.86 -4.84
CA ASP A 189 12.55 20.63 -6.25
C ASP A 189 11.39 19.63 -6.40
N TYR A 190 11.11 18.83 -5.37
CA TYR A 190 9.98 17.91 -5.38
C TYR A 190 8.65 18.65 -5.20
N GLU A 191 7.67 18.40 -6.05
CA GLU A 191 6.31 18.93 -5.92
C GLU A 191 5.50 18.13 -4.88
N ILE A 192 4.65 18.81 -4.10
CA ILE A 192 3.82 18.16 -3.09
C ILE A 192 2.70 17.38 -3.80
N GLY A 193 2.50 16.12 -3.42
CA GLY A 193 1.50 15.21 -3.98
C GLY A 193 1.93 14.46 -5.23
N GLN A 194 3.10 14.77 -5.81
CA GLN A 194 3.60 13.97 -6.93
C GLN A 194 3.97 12.55 -6.48
N ALA A 195 3.85 11.59 -7.39
CA ALA A 195 4.30 10.22 -7.16
C ALA A 195 5.83 10.20 -6.93
N PHE A 196 6.29 9.44 -5.94
CA PHE A 196 7.72 9.26 -5.71
C PHE A 196 8.32 8.15 -6.58
N PHE A 197 7.53 7.13 -6.88
CA PHE A 197 7.89 6.06 -7.82
C PHE A 197 6.99 6.12 -9.05
N ASP A 198 7.58 5.95 -10.22
CA ASP A 198 6.87 5.92 -11.51
C ASP A 198 6.01 4.67 -11.72
#